data_AF-A0A7K4ICT3-F1
#
_entry.id   AF-A0A7K4ICT3-F1
#
_cell.length_a   1.000
_cell.length_b   1.000
_cell.length_c   1.000
_cell.angle_alpha   90.00
_cell.angle_beta   90.00
_cell.angle_gamma   90.00
#
_symmetry.space_group_name_H-M   'P 1'
#
loop_
_entity.id
_entity.type
_entity.pdbx_description
1 polymer ?
#
loop_
_entity_poly.entity_id
_entity_poly.type
_entity_poly.pdbx_seq_one_letter_code
_entity_poly.pdbx_strand_id
1 'polypeptide(L)'
;MTKQTLRYFCAICGNALTQDVNTHPAPRICQTEFTCDKCGDRTHVLFSACPTCGRPYLYFSDLDFAEEVTRLASAYVTLIAKIEESVSECYEKLEVPLPKRWSARVKCQCGTEFSIEVPLPQLG
;
A
#
# COMPACT_ATOMS: atom_id res chain seq x y z
N MET A 1 -9.93 12.35 8.78
CA MET A 1 -10.50 11.38 7.83
C MET A 1 -11.47 12.16 6.97
N THR A 2 -11.34 12.08 5.66
CA THR A 2 -12.14 12.87 4.72
C THR A 2 -12.89 11.91 3.81
N LYS A 3 -14.22 11.99 3.80
CA LYS A 3 -15.05 11.19 2.90
C LYS A 3 -15.05 11.83 1.52
N GLN A 4 -14.78 11.04 0.48
CA GLN A 4 -14.74 11.48 -0.91
C GLN A 4 -15.47 10.49 -1.80
N THR A 5 -16.35 11.01 -2.65
CA THR A 5 -17.06 10.21 -3.65
C THR A 5 -16.24 10.21 -4.93
N LEU A 6 -15.86 9.02 -5.38
CA LEU A 6 -15.04 8.78 -6.55
C LEU A 6 -15.90 8.22 -7.66
N ARG A 7 -15.75 8.78 -8.86
CA ARG A 7 -16.27 8.20 -10.09
C ARG A 7 -15.12 7.57 -10.86
N TYR A 8 -15.21 6.27 -11.13
CA TYR A 8 -14.23 5.54 -11.92
C TYR A 8 -14.93 4.74 -13.02
N PHE A 9 -14.18 4.32 -14.04
CA PHE A 9 -14.70 3.48 -15.12
C PHE A 9 -14.01 2.12 -15.05
N CYS A 10 -14.79 1.03 -15.07
CA CYS A 10 -14.25 -0.33 -15.07
C CYS A 10 -13.35 -0.53 -16.30
N ALA A 11 -12.11 -1.00 -16.07
CA ALA A 11 -11.14 -1.22 -17.13
C ALA A 11 -11.57 -2.31 -18.12
N ILE A 12 -12.42 -3.25 -17.70
CA ILE A 12 -12.88 -4.37 -18.51
C ILE A 12 -14.10 -4.01 -19.38
N CYS A 13 -15.15 -3.44 -18.79
CA CYS A 13 -16.42 -3.23 -19.49
C CYS A 13 -16.81 -1.76 -19.69
N GLY A 14 -16.01 -0.82 -19.19
CA GLY A 14 -16.25 0.62 -19.28
C GLY A 14 -17.41 1.15 -18.45
N ASN A 15 -18.06 0.33 -17.61
CA ASN A 15 -19.16 0.79 -16.76
C ASN A 15 -18.66 1.86 -15.78
N ALA A 16 -19.46 2.90 -15.58
CA ALA A 16 -19.16 3.94 -14.60
C ALA A 16 -19.60 3.48 -13.20
N LEU A 17 -18.68 3.58 -12.26
CA LEU A 17 -18.90 3.21 -10.86
C LEU A 17 -18.66 4.42 -9.97
N THR A 18 -19.48 4.52 -8.93
CA THR A 18 -19.39 5.59 -7.94
C THR A 18 -19.18 4.95 -6.57
N GLN A 19 -18.07 5.27 -5.92
CA GLN A 19 -17.67 4.67 -4.65
C GLN A 19 -17.26 5.75 -3.66
N ASP A 20 -17.68 5.59 -2.40
CA ASP A 20 -17.26 6.47 -1.31
C ASP A 20 -16.00 5.91 -0.65
N VAL A 21 -14.93 6.70 -0.59
CA VAL A 21 -13.69 6.36 0.11
C VAL A 21 -13.44 7.30 1.27
N ASN A 22 -12.83 6.77 2.33
CA ASN A 22 -12.44 7.53 3.50
C ASN A 22 -10.93 7.75 3.49
N THR A 23 -10.48 8.88 2.96
CA THR A 23 -9.05 9.17 2.87
C THR A 23 -8.48 9.65 4.21
N HIS A 24 -7.20 9.33 4.41
CA HIS A 24 -6.38 9.86 5.50
C HIS A 24 -5.22 10.67 4.92
N PRO A 25 -4.80 11.77 5.57
CA PRO A 25 -3.61 12.50 5.14
C PRO A 25 -2.39 11.57 5.14
N ALA A 26 -1.53 11.75 4.15
CA ALA A 26 -0.23 11.09 4.06
C ALA A 26 0.59 11.30 5.35
N PRO A 27 1.44 10.35 5.75
CA PRO A 27 1.92 9.21 4.97
C PRO A 27 1.00 7.98 4.95
N ARG A 28 -0.11 8.01 5.70
CA ARG A 28 -1.01 6.86 5.80
C ARG A 28 -1.65 6.54 4.46
N ILE A 29 -1.50 5.29 4.03
CA ILE A 29 -2.22 4.71 2.91
C ILE A 29 -3.38 3.85 3.44
N CYS A 30 -4.43 3.75 2.66
CA CYS A 30 -5.57 2.87 2.90
C CYS A 30 -5.81 2.07 1.61
N GLN A 31 -6.32 0.84 1.76
CA GLN A 31 -6.61 -0.05 0.64
C GLN A 31 -8.08 -0.48 0.68
N THR A 32 -8.67 -0.65 -0.49
CA THR A 32 -9.99 -1.24 -0.66
C THR A 32 -10.07 -1.91 -2.03
N GLU A 33 -11.05 -2.78 -2.21
CA GLU A 33 -11.42 -3.33 -3.51
C GLU A 33 -12.68 -2.62 -4.01
N PHE A 34 -12.71 -2.27 -5.29
CA PHE A 34 -13.93 -1.85 -5.97
C PHE A 34 -14.41 -2.96 -6.90
N THR A 35 -15.66 -3.38 -6.72
CA THR A 35 -16.30 -4.41 -7.56
C THR A 35 -17.21 -3.75 -8.60
N CYS A 36 -17.02 -4.10 -9.86
CA CYS A 36 -17.89 -3.71 -10.97
C CYS A 36 -19.24 -4.42 -10.85
N ASP A 37 -20.33 -3.66 -10.68
CA ASP A 37 -21.71 -4.15 -10.65
C ASP A 37 -22.15 -4.83 -11.96
N LYS A 38 -21.60 -4.40 -13.10
CA LYS A 38 -21.97 -4.92 -14.43
C LYS A 38 -21.27 -6.24 -14.79
N CYS A 39 -19.97 -6.36 -14.54
CA CYS A 39 -19.18 -7.52 -14.97
C CYS A 39 -18.53 -8.32 -13.83
N GLY A 40 -18.65 -7.86 -12.57
CA GLY A 40 -18.08 -8.51 -11.39
C GLY A 40 -16.57 -8.34 -11.22
N ASP A 41 -15.92 -7.61 -12.13
CA ASP A 41 -14.48 -7.36 -12.09
C ASP A 41 -14.08 -6.58 -10.84
N ARG A 42 -12.88 -6.85 -10.32
CA ARG A 42 -12.40 -6.31 -9.04
C ARG A 42 -11.12 -5.53 -9.28
N THR A 43 -11.06 -4.31 -8.74
CA THR A 43 -9.87 -3.47 -8.82
C THR A 43 -9.42 -3.08 -7.42
N HIS A 44 -8.16 -3.32 -7.11
CA HIS A 44 -7.56 -2.85 -5.86
C HIS A 44 -7.24 -1.37 -5.98
N VAL A 45 -7.59 -0.61 -4.95
CA VAL A 45 -7.39 0.83 -4.89
C VAL A 45 -6.66 1.19 -3.63
N LEU A 46 -5.49 1.81 -3.82
CA LEU A 46 -4.75 2.46 -2.77
C LEU A 46 -5.08 3.94 -2.76
N PHE A 47 -5.32 4.50 -1.58
CA PHE A 47 -5.68 5.89 -1.44
C PHE A 47 -5.08 6.55 -0.21
N SER A 48 -4.77 7.84 -0.37
CA SER A 48 -4.28 8.75 0.67
C SER A 48 -4.75 10.17 0.34
N ALA A 49 -4.44 11.15 1.18
CA ALA A 49 -4.72 12.55 0.91
C ALA A 49 -3.45 13.40 1.06
N CYS A 50 -3.31 14.41 0.22
CA CYS A 50 -2.24 15.38 0.35
C CYS A 50 -2.31 16.04 1.75
N PRO A 51 -1.20 16.08 2.50
CA PRO A 51 -1.22 16.60 3.87
C PRO A 51 -1.46 18.12 3.92
N THR A 52 -1.22 18.82 2.80
CA THR A 52 -1.38 20.28 2.71
C THR A 52 -2.78 20.68 2.24
N CYS A 53 -3.27 20.12 1.12
CA CYS A 53 -4.52 20.56 0.50
C CYS A 53 -5.67 19.56 0.62
N GLY A 54 -5.44 18.37 1.21
CA GLY A 54 -6.46 17.34 1.41
C GLY A 54 -6.95 16.65 0.13
N ARG A 55 -6.40 16.98 -1.05
CA ARG A 55 -6.75 16.31 -2.31
C ARG A 55 -6.43 14.82 -2.24
N PRO A 56 -7.30 13.95 -2.77
CA PRO A 56 -7.01 12.52 -2.82
C PRO A 56 -5.82 12.25 -3.72
N TYR A 57 -5.03 11.28 -3.33
CA TYR A 57 -4.17 10.51 -4.20
C TYR A 57 -4.76 9.10 -4.31
N LEU A 58 -4.92 8.60 -5.52
CA LEU A 58 -5.50 7.29 -5.83
C LEU A 58 -4.57 6.54 -6.75
N TYR A 59 -4.38 5.26 -6.48
CA TYR A 59 -3.66 4.34 -7.34
C TYR A 59 -4.51 3.08 -7.52
N PHE A 60 -4.84 2.77 -8.78
CA PHE A 60 -5.62 1.62 -9.17
C PHE A 60 -4.68 0.53 -9.68
N SER A 61 -4.91 -0.70 -9.25
CA SER A 61 -4.12 -1.86 -9.66
C SER A 61 -4.97 -3.13 -9.67
N ASP A 62 -4.62 -4.06 -10.54
CA ASP A 62 -5.18 -5.42 -10.53
C ASP A 62 -4.56 -6.27 -9.42
N LEU A 63 -3.48 -5.80 -8.79
CA LEU A 63 -2.82 -6.43 -7.66
C LEU A 63 -3.12 -5.66 -6.38
N ASP A 64 -3.32 -6.37 -5.27
CA ASP A 64 -3.25 -5.74 -3.95
C ASP A 64 -1.79 -5.43 -3.62
N PHE A 65 -1.29 -4.32 -4.15
CA PHE A 65 0.12 -3.96 -4.04
C PHE A 65 0.61 -3.90 -2.59
N ALA A 66 -0.21 -3.39 -1.67
CA ALA A 66 0.16 -3.29 -0.28
C ALA A 66 0.30 -4.69 0.35
N GLU A 67 -0.66 -5.58 0.08
CA GLU A 67 -0.57 -6.98 0.52
C GLU A 67 0.63 -7.70 -0.09
N GLU A 68 0.88 -7.56 -1.40
CA GLU A 68 1.98 -8.22 -2.09
C GLU A 68 3.36 -7.78 -1.54
N VAL A 69 3.54 -6.48 -1.30
CA VAL A 69 4.77 -5.95 -0.69
C VAL A 69 4.95 -6.48 0.73
N THR A 70 3.88 -6.50 1.53
CA THR A 70 3.92 -7.03 2.89
C THR A 70 4.19 -8.54 2.90
N ARG A 71 3.63 -9.31 1.97
CA ARG A 71 3.85 -10.76 1.85
C ARG A 71 5.28 -11.07 1.46
N LEU A 72 5.83 -10.34 0.49
CA LEU A 72 7.23 -10.49 0.08
C LEU A 72 8.16 -10.16 1.25
N ALA A 73 7.94 -9.04 1.93
CA ALA A 73 8.73 -8.67 3.10
C ALA A 73 8.63 -9.72 4.22
N SER A 74 7.46 -10.32 4.43
CA SER A 74 7.27 -11.40 5.43
C SER A 74 8.09 -12.64 5.10
N ALA A 75 8.16 -13.02 3.81
CA ALA A 75 8.98 -14.14 3.36
C ALA A 75 10.47 -13.88 3.61
N TYR A 76 10.95 -12.65 3.35
CA TYR A 76 12.33 -12.25 3.66
C TYR A 76 12.64 -12.32 5.16
N VAL A 77 11.76 -11.77 6.00
CA VAL A 77 11.90 -11.82 7.47
C VAL A 77 11.98 -13.28 7.94
N THR A 78 11.10 -14.13 7.43
CA THR A 78 11.07 -15.58 7.77
C THR A 78 12.37 -16.27 7.35
N LEU A 79 12.90 -15.94 6.17
CA LEU A 79 14.15 -16.52 5.68
C LEU A 79 15.33 -16.11 6.57
N ILE A 80 15.41 -14.82 6.93
CA ILE A 80 16.46 -14.30 7.80
C ILE A 80 16.41 -14.96 9.17
N ALA A 81 15.23 -15.05 9.79
CA ALA A 81 15.06 -15.71 11.09
C ALA A 81 15.57 -17.17 11.06
N LYS A 82 15.26 -17.92 10.00
CA LYS A 82 15.75 -19.30 9.83
C LYS A 82 17.26 -19.39 9.61
N ILE A 83 17.84 -18.40 8.91
CA ILE A 83 19.30 -18.31 8.75
C ILE A 83 19.94 -18.04 10.11
N GLU A 84 19.40 -17.10 10.89
CA GLU A 84 19.87 -16.77 12.24
C GLU A 84 19.86 -18.02 13.14
N GLU A 85 18.76 -18.78 13.14
CA GLU A 85 18.66 -20.06 13.85
C GLU A 85 19.72 -21.08 13.39
N SER A 86 20.00 -21.14 12.09
CA SER A 86 20.92 -22.13 11.51
C SER A 86 22.39 -21.81 11.78
N VAL A 87 22.74 -20.54 12.01
CA VAL A 87 24.13 -20.08 12.19
C VAL A 87 24.43 -19.61 13.61
N SER A 88 23.48 -19.75 14.54
CA SER A 88 23.60 -19.26 15.92
C SER A 88 24.76 -19.89 16.70
N GLU A 89 25.21 -21.09 16.31
CA GLU A 89 26.37 -21.74 16.91
C GLU A 89 27.71 -21.17 16.41
N CYS A 90 27.70 -20.50 15.25
CA CYS A 90 28.90 -20.00 14.58
C CYS A 90 29.09 -18.49 14.74
N TYR A 91 28.04 -17.74 15.06
CA TYR A 91 28.06 -16.29 15.17
C TYR A 91 27.27 -15.85 16.40
N GLU A 92 27.82 -14.90 17.18
CA GLU A 92 27.12 -14.32 18.33
C GLU A 92 25.84 -13.56 17.94
N LYS A 93 25.86 -12.89 16.79
CA LYS A 93 24.73 -12.11 16.28
C LYS A 93 24.85 -11.86 14.78
N LEU A 94 23.81 -12.19 14.03
CA LEU A 94 23.65 -11.74 12.65
C LEU A 94 22.79 -10.47 12.68
N GLU A 95 23.30 -9.36 12.15
CA GLU A 95 22.54 -8.11 12.03
C GLU A 95 22.17 -7.89 10.57
N VAL A 96 20.90 -8.15 10.23
CA VAL A 96 20.37 -7.85 8.90
C VAL A 96 19.55 -6.56 8.94
N PRO A 97 19.93 -5.50 8.21
CA PRO A 97 19.16 -4.27 8.18
C PRO A 97 17.84 -4.50 7.43
N LEU A 98 16.72 -4.46 8.18
CA LEU A 98 15.39 -4.57 7.61
C LEU A 98 14.72 -3.20 7.49
N PRO A 99 14.18 -2.85 6.30
CA PRO A 99 13.39 -1.63 6.16
C PRO A 99 12.11 -1.75 7.00
N LYS A 100 11.80 -0.72 7.78
CA LYS A 100 10.58 -0.66 8.60
C LYS A 100 9.33 -0.36 7.80
N ARG A 101 9.49 0.29 6.65
CA ARG A 101 8.41 0.79 5.81
C ARG A 101 8.85 0.78 4.35
N TRP A 102 7.92 0.47 3.45
CA TRP A 102 8.03 0.84 2.05
C TRP A 102 7.46 2.24 1.86
N SER A 103 8.09 3.07 1.03
CA SER A 103 7.59 4.41 0.75
C SER A 103 7.70 4.77 -0.72
N ALA A 104 6.74 5.57 -1.19
CA ALA A 104 6.76 6.18 -2.51
C ALA A 104 6.58 7.69 -2.40
N ARG A 105 7.40 8.43 -3.14
CA ARG A 105 7.26 9.88 -3.27
C ARG A 105 6.21 10.20 -4.32
N VAL A 106 5.29 11.10 -3.97
CA VAL A 106 4.16 11.53 -4.79
C VAL A 106 4.15 13.05 -4.84
N LYS A 107 3.85 13.60 -6.01
CA LYS A 107 3.67 15.04 -6.21
C LYS A 107 2.19 15.37 -6.36
N CYS A 108 1.67 16.20 -5.46
CA CYS A 108 0.32 16.72 -5.57
C CYS A 108 0.21 17.78 -6.66
N GLN A 109 -0.98 17.93 -7.24
CA GLN A 109 -1.30 19.03 -8.15
C GLN A 109 -1.19 20.42 -7.50
N CYS A 110 -1.26 20.54 -6.17
CA CYS A 110 -1.01 21.80 -5.47
C CYS A 110 0.49 22.15 -5.36
N GLY A 111 1.37 21.31 -5.89
CA GLY A 111 2.83 21.48 -5.85
C GLY A 111 3.52 20.81 -4.67
N THR A 112 2.79 20.39 -3.63
CA THR A 112 3.36 19.68 -2.47
C THR A 112 3.86 18.29 -2.87
N GLU A 113 5.10 17.99 -2.52
CA GLU A 113 5.66 16.63 -2.57
C GLU A 113 5.53 15.98 -1.20
N PHE A 114 5.06 14.74 -1.16
CA PHE A 114 4.88 13.99 0.07
C PHE A 114 5.13 12.49 -0.18
N SER A 115 5.35 11.74 0.89
CA SER A 115 5.51 10.28 0.81
C SER A 115 4.26 9.57 1.32
N ILE A 116 3.90 8.47 0.67
CA ILE A 116 2.96 7.47 1.19
C ILE A 116 3.75 6.27 1.68
N GLU A 117 3.26 5.59 2.72
CA GLU A 117 4.00 4.54 3.41
C GLU A 117 3.16 3.29 3.67
N VAL A 118 3.77 2.13 3.48
CA VAL A 118 3.25 0.81 3.88
C VAL A 118 4.19 0.27 4.98
N PRO A 119 3.69 0.00 6.20
CA PRO A 119 4.48 -0.66 7.24
C PRO A 119 4.92 -2.06 6.80
N LEU A 120 6.17 -2.42 7.07
CA LEU A 120 6.72 -3.73 6.74
C LEU A 120 6.90 -4.60 7.98
N PRO A 121 6.72 -5.92 7.87
CA PRO A 121 6.99 -6.87 8.94
C PRO A 121 8.46 -6.77 9.38
N GLN A 122 8.71 -6.99 10.66
CA GLN A 122 10.04 -6.95 11.28
C GLN A 122 10.34 -8.32 11.90
N LEU A 123 11.63 -8.58 12.19
CA LEU A 123 12.00 -9.68 13.08
C LEU A 123 11.38 -9.43 14.46
N GLY A 124 10.80 -10.48 15.04
CA GLY A 124 10.13 -10.45 16.35
C GLY A 124 11.08 -10.50 17.52
#